data_AF-A0A839XNZ4-F1
#
_entry.id   AF-A0A839XNZ4-F1
#
_cell.length_a   1.000
_cell.length_b   1.000
_cell.length_c   1.000
_cell.angle_alpha   90.00
_cell.angle_beta   90.00
_cell.angle_gamma   90.00
#
_symmetry.space_group_name_H-M   'P 1'
#
loop_
_entity.id
_entity.type
_entity.pdbx_description
1 polymer ?
#
loop_
_entity_poly.entity_id
_entity_poly.type
_entity_poly.pdbx_seq_one_letter_code
_entity_poly.pdbx_strand_id
1 'polypeptide(L)'
;MDESVVVVYVSRKDPPELVARDRLLPASVPVDGIDVPVDVVEAGPFYALGSPDVGADESGPDVLEHTERVRPVRTGASIGHVDISAGTVGCLVRDNTDGSRQVLSNNHVLANMNDAEVGDPVVQPGPADGGVDPADRVATLTRWVDVVEDGNRVDCAIAAPTDDALISGEVMDEQMPPVSPEHPAVGLLFAGDCSGRIIGCRMTTVLEELDVTLVAGDAAAAEPEEDMVVEKVGRTTEYTSSVIEDDEVVVMVGFGGITAEFVDCFAVPGFGHAGDSGSIICVGGEGDTRTDNRCE
;
A
#
# COMPACT_ATOMS: atom_id res chain seq x y z
N MET A 1 29.74 -10.19 5.06
CA MET A 1 29.65 -8.88 5.72
C MET A 1 28.87 -8.09 4.73
N ASP A 2 27.57 -7.97 4.96
CA ASP A 2 26.73 -7.09 4.16
C ASP A 2 27.27 -5.67 4.34
N GLU A 3 27.61 -5.06 3.22
CA GLU A 3 28.07 -3.69 3.15
C GLU A 3 26.79 -2.84 3.09
N SER A 4 26.56 -2.00 4.11
CA SER A 4 25.45 -1.05 4.07
C SER A 4 25.62 -0.14 2.86
N VAL A 5 24.58 -0.01 2.04
CA VAL A 5 24.55 0.85 0.87
C VAL A 5 23.35 1.80 0.96
N VAL A 6 23.46 2.96 0.32
CA VAL A 6 22.30 3.82 0.06
C VAL A 6 21.78 3.47 -1.32
N VAL A 7 20.59 2.90 -1.40
CA VAL A 7 19.93 2.61 -2.68
C VAL A 7 19.21 3.87 -3.16
N VAL A 8 19.54 4.30 -4.38
CA VAL A 8 18.86 5.41 -5.05
C VAL A 8 18.10 4.88 -6.25
N TYR A 9 16.78 5.04 -6.22
CA TYR A 9 15.93 4.69 -7.35
C TYR A 9 15.96 5.75 -8.44
N VAL A 10 16.14 5.32 -9.68
CA VAL A 10 16.13 6.16 -10.86
C VAL A 10 15.18 5.61 -11.91
N SER A 11 14.44 6.50 -12.58
CA SER A 11 13.55 6.10 -13.69
C SER A 11 14.25 5.43 -14.87
N ARG A 12 15.57 5.63 -15.02
CA ARG A 12 16.40 4.94 -16.01
C ARG A 12 17.85 4.89 -15.55
N LYS A 13 18.44 3.69 -15.53
CA LYS A 13 19.86 3.42 -15.24
C LYS A 13 20.64 3.29 -16.54
N ASP A 14 21.21 4.40 -16.99
CA ASP A 14 22.14 4.41 -18.13
C ASP A 14 23.60 4.21 -17.67
N PRO A 15 24.48 3.66 -18.54
CA PRO A 15 25.92 3.70 -18.31
C PRO A 15 26.40 5.13 -17.99
N PRO A 16 27.36 5.33 -17.05
CA PRO A 16 27.80 6.67 -16.63
C PRO A 16 28.29 7.57 -17.78
N GLU A 17 28.76 6.96 -18.87
CA GLU A 17 29.21 7.61 -20.10
C GLU A 17 28.09 8.30 -20.88
N LEU A 18 26.84 7.85 -20.69
CA LEU A 18 25.63 8.34 -21.35
C LEU A 18 24.82 9.31 -20.46
N VAL A 19 25.21 9.47 -19.21
CA VAL A 19 24.54 10.35 -18.24
C VAL A 19 25.23 11.71 -18.20
N ALA A 20 24.45 12.78 -18.27
CA ALA A 20 24.96 14.13 -18.11
C ALA A 20 25.63 14.30 -16.73
N ARG A 21 26.74 15.04 -16.65
CA ARG A 21 27.54 15.12 -15.41
C ARG A 21 26.78 15.61 -14.19
N ASP A 22 25.78 16.45 -14.40
CA ASP A 22 24.87 17.00 -13.39
C ASP A 22 23.78 16.03 -12.94
N ARG A 23 23.61 14.90 -13.66
CA ARG A 23 22.69 13.80 -13.32
C ARG A 23 23.41 12.55 -12.82
N LEU A 24 24.75 12.56 -12.79
CA LEU A 24 25.52 11.47 -12.21
C LEU A 24 25.36 11.50 -10.69
N LEU A 25 24.91 10.39 -10.13
CA LEU A 25 24.91 10.17 -8.69
C LEU A 25 26.35 10.02 -8.18
N PRO A 26 26.65 10.50 -6.96
CA PRO A 26 27.94 10.25 -6.35
C PRO A 26 28.12 8.74 -6.09
N ALA A 27 29.35 8.25 -6.08
CA ALA A 27 29.63 6.84 -5.77
C ALA A 27 29.42 6.49 -4.29
N SER A 28 29.39 7.50 -3.43
CA SER A 28 29.12 7.38 -2.00
C SER A 28 28.49 8.67 -1.46
N VAL A 29 27.73 8.56 -0.39
CA VAL A 29 27.16 9.71 0.34
C VAL A 29 27.53 9.65 1.82
N PRO A 30 27.78 10.80 2.47
CA PRO A 30 28.05 10.81 3.91
C PRO A 30 26.74 10.62 4.69
N VAL A 31 26.64 9.54 5.45
CA VAL A 31 25.56 9.25 6.40
C VAL A 31 26.17 9.18 7.80
N ASP A 32 25.72 10.05 8.71
CA ASP A 32 26.27 10.17 10.07
C ASP A 32 27.81 10.30 10.15
N GLY A 33 28.40 10.90 9.11
CA GLY A 33 29.85 11.10 9.02
C GLY A 33 30.65 9.89 8.49
N ILE A 34 29.97 8.85 8.02
CA ILE A 34 30.55 7.69 7.34
C ILE A 34 30.22 7.79 5.85
N ASP A 35 31.22 7.61 4.96
CA ASP A 35 30.96 7.48 3.53
C ASP A 35 30.35 6.11 3.23
N VAL A 36 29.08 6.11 2.85
CA VAL A 36 28.31 4.90 2.50
C VAL A 36 28.21 4.81 0.98
N PRO A 37 28.53 3.66 0.35
CA PRO A 37 28.39 3.50 -1.10
C PRO A 37 26.96 3.72 -1.58
N VAL A 38 26.81 4.26 -2.78
CA VAL A 38 25.51 4.40 -3.45
C VAL A 38 25.32 3.26 -4.44
N ASP A 39 24.24 2.50 -4.31
CA ASP A 39 23.74 1.66 -5.38
C ASP A 39 22.60 2.38 -6.12
N VAL A 40 22.51 2.13 -7.42
CA VAL A 40 21.53 2.77 -8.29
C VAL A 40 20.63 1.67 -8.82
N VAL A 41 19.36 1.69 -8.45
CA VAL A 41 18.39 0.71 -8.93
C VAL A 41 17.45 1.42 -9.90
N GLU A 42 17.21 0.82 -11.07
CA GLU A 42 16.22 1.34 -12.01
C GLU A 42 14.82 1.01 -11.47
N ALA A 43 14.12 2.02 -10.98
CA ALA A 43 12.77 1.93 -10.43
C ALA A 43 12.09 3.31 -10.44
N GLY A 44 10.77 3.30 -10.43
CA GLY A 44 9.94 4.50 -10.51
C GLY A 44 9.79 5.08 -11.93
N PRO A 45 9.07 6.21 -12.09
CA PRO A 45 8.45 6.99 -11.02
C PRO A 45 7.38 6.20 -10.26
N PHE A 46 7.29 6.45 -8.96
CA PHE A 46 6.29 5.83 -8.08
C PHE A 46 5.06 6.70 -7.98
N TYR A 47 3.89 6.07 -7.96
CA TYR A 47 2.61 6.75 -7.83
C TYR A 47 1.74 6.03 -6.84
N ALA A 48 0.81 6.78 -6.23
CA ALA A 48 -0.39 6.13 -5.72
C ALA A 48 -1.08 5.44 -6.89
N LEU A 49 -1.25 4.13 -6.72
CA LEU A 49 -1.66 3.20 -7.76
C LEU A 49 -3.12 3.47 -8.14
N GLY A 50 -3.33 4.27 -9.20
CA GLY A 50 -4.63 4.83 -9.61
C GLY A 50 -4.61 6.35 -9.91
N SER A 51 -3.46 7.02 -9.75
CA SER A 51 -3.26 8.42 -10.13
C SER A 51 -3.35 8.63 -11.66
N PRO A 52 -3.96 9.72 -12.16
CA PRO A 52 -4.09 10.00 -13.60
C PRO A 52 -2.75 10.23 -14.33
N ASP A 53 -1.64 10.42 -13.60
CA ASP A 53 -0.31 10.67 -14.16
C ASP A 53 0.40 9.42 -14.67
N VAL A 54 0.04 8.25 -14.15
CA VAL A 54 0.32 6.98 -14.80
C VAL A 54 -0.86 6.70 -15.71
N GLY A 55 -0.59 6.42 -16.99
CA GLY A 55 -1.59 5.79 -17.83
C GLY A 55 -1.92 4.45 -17.19
N ALA A 56 -2.90 4.46 -16.27
CA ALA A 56 -3.44 3.27 -15.68
C ALA A 56 -4.02 2.51 -16.86
N ASP A 57 -3.26 1.52 -17.30
CA ASP A 57 -3.86 0.46 -18.07
C ASP A 57 -4.79 -0.28 -17.11
N GLU A 58 -5.99 0.27 -16.97
CA GLU A 58 -7.12 -0.36 -16.30
C GLU A 58 -7.57 -1.62 -17.05
N SER A 59 -6.88 -2.04 -18.14
CA SER A 59 -7.01 -3.39 -18.70
C SER A 59 -6.32 -4.44 -17.81
N GLY A 60 -6.70 -4.42 -16.52
CA GLY A 60 -6.89 -5.67 -15.82
C GLY A 60 -7.90 -6.55 -16.58
N PRO A 61 -7.96 -7.86 -16.32
CA PRO A 61 -8.92 -8.73 -16.98
C PRO A 61 -10.36 -8.17 -16.84
N ASP A 62 -11.18 -8.36 -17.87
CA ASP A 62 -12.50 -7.72 -18.07
C ASP A 62 -13.49 -7.84 -16.88
N VAL A 63 -13.22 -8.73 -15.90
CA VAL A 63 -13.90 -8.83 -14.59
C VAL A 63 -12.93 -9.49 -13.59
N LEU A 64 -12.69 -8.86 -12.43
CA LEU A 64 -12.01 -9.46 -11.28
C LEU A 64 -13.03 -9.79 -10.20
N GLU A 65 -12.96 -10.95 -9.54
CA GLU A 65 -13.96 -11.34 -8.53
C GLU A 65 -13.95 -10.38 -7.33
N HIS A 66 -12.82 -9.72 -7.05
CA HIS A 66 -12.65 -8.79 -5.93
C HIS A 66 -13.26 -7.39 -6.15
N THR A 67 -13.74 -7.10 -7.37
CA THR A 67 -14.46 -5.84 -7.68
C THR A 67 -15.97 -5.98 -7.54
N GLU A 68 -16.48 -7.21 -7.39
CA GLU A 68 -17.92 -7.44 -7.21
C GLU A 68 -18.40 -7.00 -5.81
N ARG A 69 -19.73 -6.83 -5.71
CA ARG A 69 -20.37 -6.54 -4.44
C ARG A 69 -20.41 -7.79 -3.55
N VAL A 70 -19.66 -7.79 -2.45
CA VAL A 70 -19.54 -8.91 -1.51
C VAL A 70 -20.04 -8.50 -0.12
N ARG A 71 -20.79 -9.39 0.55
CA ARG A 71 -21.24 -9.20 1.95
C ARG A 71 -21.11 -10.51 2.73
N PRO A 72 -20.43 -10.53 3.90
CA PRO A 72 -19.66 -9.42 4.46
C PRO A 72 -18.48 -9.04 3.55
N VAL A 73 -18.11 -7.76 3.55
CA VAL A 73 -16.89 -7.25 2.93
C VAL A 73 -15.69 -7.95 3.57
N ARG A 74 -14.69 -8.32 2.78
CA ARG A 74 -13.52 -9.09 3.21
C ARG A 74 -12.23 -8.33 2.94
N THR A 75 -11.16 -8.68 3.66
CA THR A 75 -9.80 -8.25 3.31
C THR A 75 -9.47 -8.62 1.87
N GLY A 76 -8.90 -7.69 1.11
CA GLY A 76 -8.58 -7.87 -0.31
C GLY A 76 -9.69 -7.45 -1.28
N ALA A 77 -10.91 -7.15 -0.80
CA ALA A 77 -11.98 -6.66 -1.66
C ALA A 77 -11.80 -5.18 -2.04
N SER A 78 -12.42 -4.77 -3.15
CA SER A 78 -12.56 -3.35 -3.53
C SER A 78 -13.23 -2.53 -2.42
N ILE A 79 -12.79 -1.30 -2.17
CA ILE A 79 -13.45 -0.32 -1.29
C ILE A 79 -13.01 1.09 -1.67
N GLY A 80 -13.79 2.11 -1.31
CA GLY A 80 -13.32 3.49 -1.48
C GLY A 80 -14.25 4.54 -0.92
N HIS A 81 -13.68 5.72 -0.71
CA HIS A 81 -14.42 6.97 -0.59
C HIS A 81 -15.24 7.22 -1.86
N VAL A 82 -16.38 7.89 -1.75
CA VAL A 82 -17.30 8.10 -2.90
C VAL A 82 -16.73 9.00 -4.01
N ASP A 83 -15.75 9.84 -3.68
CA ASP A 83 -15.14 10.80 -4.61
C ASP A 83 -13.80 10.32 -5.22
N ILE A 84 -13.37 9.09 -4.95
CA ILE A 84 -12.17 8.47 -5.56
C ILE A 84 -12.53 7.32 -6.49
N SER A 85 -11.54 6.69 -7.13
CA SER A 85 -11.73 5.52 -8.00
C SER A 85 -12.07 4.26 -7.19
N ALA A 86 -11.07 3.56 -6.68
CA ALA A 86 -11.18 2.43 -5.77
C ALA A 86 -9.79 2.09 -5.20
N GLY A 87 -9.77 1.42 -4.05
CA GLY A 87 -8.61 0.72 -3.53
C GLY A 87 -9.04 -0.61 -2.91
N THR A 88 -8.26 -1.08 -1.95
CA THR A 88 -8.41 -2.39 -1.33
C THR A 88 -8.67 -2.28 0.17
N VAL A 89 -9.53 -3.16 0.68
CA VAL A 89 -9.70 -3.40 2.12
C VAL A 89 -8.44 -4.05 2.68
N GLY A 90 -7.73 -3.35 3.56
CA GLY A 90 -6.55 -3.88 4.23
C GLY A 90 -6.92 -4.92 5.27
N CYS A 91 -7.38 -4.47 6.43
CA CYS A 91 -7.81 -5.38 7.49
C CYS A 91 -8.76 -4.69 8.46
N LEU A 92 -9.24 -5.45 9.45
CA LEU A 92 -9.93 -4.88 10.60
C LEU A 92 -8.92 -4.54 11.70
N VAL A 93 -9.08 -3.34 12.25
CA VAL A 93 -8.35 -2.85 13.44
C VAL A 93 -9.32 -2.45 14.54
N ARG A 94 -8.80 -2.17 15.73
CA ARG A 94 -9.50 -1.57 16.85
C ARG A 94 -8.99 -0.16 17.07
N ASP A 95 -9.89 0.80 17.15
CA ASP A 95 -9.55 2.15 17.58
C ASP A 95 -9.21 2.12 19.08
N ASN A 96 -8.02 2.57 19.46
CA ASN A 96 -7.61 2.58 20.87
C ASN A 96 -8.33 3.66 21.70
N THR A 97 -8.95 4.64 21.03
CA THR A 97 -9.65 5.73 21.71
C THR A 97 -10.98 5.28 22.33
N ASP A 98 -11.68 4.33 21.71
CA ASP A 98 -12.99 3.84 22.17
C ASP A 98 -13.20 2.31 22.08
N GLY A 99 -12.26 1.58 21.50
CA GLY A 99 -12.30 0.12 21.32
C GLY A 99 -13.16 -0.35 20.14
N SER A 100 -13.71 0.57 19.33
CA SER A 100 -14.55 0.26 18.17
C SER A 100 -13.75 -0.47 17.09
N ARG A 101 -14.46 -1.33 16.33
CA ARG A 101 -13.87 -1.97 15.15
C ARG A 101 -13.88 -0.98 13.99
N GLN A 102 -12.78 -0.95 13.25
CA GLN A 102 -12.58 -0.07 12.11
C GLN A 102 -12.04 -0.87 10.93
N VAL A 103 -12.37 -0.47 9.70
CA VAL A 103 -11.67 -0.94 8.50
C VAL A 103 -10.47 -0.05 8.21
N LEU A 104 -9.31 -0.65 7.97
CA LEU A 104 -8.05 0.01 7.60
C LEU A 104 -7.86 -0.06 6.08
N SER A 105 -7.44 1.05 5.48
CA SER A 105 -6.90 1.14 4.11
C SER A 105 -6.04 2.41 4.00
N ASN A 106 -5.65 2.83 2.80
CA ASN A 106 -4.89 4.06 2.61
C ASN A 106 -5.74 5.31 2.83
N ASN A 107 -5.09 6.43 3.13
CA ASN A 107 -5.71 7.76 3.13
C ASN A 107 -6.24 8.08 1.73
N HIS A 108 -5.45 7.91 0.67
CA HIS A 108 -5.95 8.21 -0.68
C HIS A 108 -7.12 7.31 -1.12
N VAL A 109 -7.38 6.21 -0.40
CA VAL A 109 -8.52 5.31 -0.64
C VAL A 109 -9.75 5.71 0.19
N LEU A 110 -9.61 6.05 1.47
CA LEU A 110 -10.75 6.32 2.36
C LEU A 110 -11.00 7.80 2.66
N ALA A 111 -9.98 8.64 2.54
CA ALA A 111 -9.97 10.05 2.94
C ALA A 111 -9.66 11.01 1.78
N ASN A 112 -9.87 10.56 0.53
CA ASN A 112 -9.80 11.39 -0.67
C ASN A 112 -8.54 12.28 -0.72
N MET A 113 -7.38 11.71 -0.36
CA MET A 113 -6.11 12.43 -0.38
C MET A 113 -6.13 13.70 0.51
N ASN A 114 -6.60 13.55 1.75
CA ASN A 114 -6.88 14.63 2.72
C ASN A 114 -8.07 15.55 2.39
N ASP A 115 -8.75 15.38 1.24
CA ASP A 115 -9.89 16.22 0.82
C ASP A 115 -11.25 15.57 1.18
N ALA A 116 -11.30 14.88 2.32
CA ALA A 116 -12.52 14.28 2.90
C ALA A 116 -12.86 14.88 4.25
N GLU A 117 -14.09 14.66 4.70
CA GLU A 117 -14.60 15.02 6.02
C GLU A 117 -14.87 13.77 6.87
N VAL A 118 -14.64 13.87 8.19
CA VAL A 118 -15.03 12.80 9.12
C VAL A 118 -16.54 12.55 9.01
N GLY A 119 -16.91 11.28 8.84
CA GLY A 119 -18.29 10.84 8.62
C GLY A 119 -18.63 10.60 7.15
N ASP A 120 -17.73 10.91 6.22
CA ASP A 120 -17.96 10.69 4.80
C ASP A 120 -18.19 9.21 4.45
N PRO A 121 -19.04 8.93 3.45
CA PRO A 121 -19.41 7.57 3.09
C PRO A 121 -18.25 6.81 2.43
N VAL A 122 -18.08 5.56 2.88
CA VAL A 122 -17.20 4.57 2.26
C VAL A 122 -18.06 3.42 1.73
N VAL A 123 -17.88 3.07 0.46
CA VAL A 123 -18.72 2.10 -0.27
C VAL A 123 -17.96 0.83 -0.62
N GLN A 124 -18.69 -0.31 -0.66
CA GLN A 124 -18.20 -1.58 -1.21
C GLN A 124 -19.17 -2.13 -2.26
N PRO A 125 -18.72 -2.31 -3.51
CA PRO A 125 -17.36 -2.08 -3.99
C PRO A 125 -17.03 -0.58 -4.10
N GLY A 126 -15.80 -0.20 -4.42
CA GLY A 126 -15.42 1.20 -4.66
C GLY A 126 -16.13 1.82 -5.87
N PRO A 127 -16.16 3.16 -6.02
CA PRO A 127 -16.91 3.82 -7.11
C PRO A 127 -16.56 3.36 -8.53
N ALA A 128 -15.27 3.13 -8.83
CA ALA A 128 -14.82 2.62 -10.13
C ALA A 128 -15.37 1.23 -10.48
N ASP A 129 -15.76 0.46 -9.45
CA ASP A 129 -16.35 -0.88 -9.57
C ASP A 129 -17.87 -0.87 -9.46
N GLY A 130 -18.49 0.31 -9.49
CA GLY A 130 -19.94 0.48 -9.54
C GLY A 130 -20.63 0.57 -8.19
N GLY A 131 -19.88 0.70 -7.08
CA GLY A 131 -20.49 0.98 -5.77
C GLY A 131 -21.10 2.38 -5.71
N VAL A 132 -22.29 2.49 -5.12
CA VAL A 132 -23.01 3.76 -5.01
C VAL A 132 -23.53 4.04 -3.60
N ASP A 133 -23.38 5.27 -3.16
CA ASP A 133 -23.97 5.75 -1.91
C ASP A 133 -25.46 6.16 -2.12
N PRO A 134 -26.40 5.79 -1.23
CA PRO A 134 -26.21 5.04 0.02
C PRO A 134 -26.40 3.51 -0.10
N ALA A 135 -26.64 2.97 -1.31
CA ALA A 135 -26.99 1.55 -1.47
C ALA A 135 -25.87 0.59 -1.04
N ASP A 136 -24.62 0.99 -1.26
CA ASP A 136 -23.42 0.19 -1.03
C ASP A 136 -22.55 0.72 0.10
N ARG A 137 -23.02 1.72 0.86
CA ARG A 137 -22.31 2.22 2.05
C ARG A 137 -22.09 1.08 3.04
N VAL A 138 -20.84 0.89 3.44
CA VAL A 138 -20.44 -0.12 4.45
C VAL A 138 -19.74 0.48 5.65
N ALA A 139 -19.18 1.68 5.51
CA ALA A 139 -18.50 2.38 6.58
C ALA A 139 -18.63 3.91 6.42
N THR A 140 -18.22 4.63 7.45
CA THR A 140 -18.04 6.09 7.42
C THR A 140 -16.65 6.44 7.90
N LEU A 141 -15.96 7.36 7.21
CA LEU A 141 -14.59 7.77 7.52
C LEU A 141 -14.46 8.26 8.96
N THR A 142 -13.45 7.77 9.68
CA THR A 142 -13.22 8.08 11.10
C THR A 142 -12.02 9.00 11.29
N ARG A 143 -10.86 8.61 10.73
CA ARG A 143 -9.57 9.28 10.95
C ARG A 143 -8.57 8.85 9.88
N TRP A 144 -7.62 9.72 9.58
CA TRP A 144 -6.50 9.45 8.67
C TRP A 144 -5.25 10.20 9.15
N VAL A 145 -4.10 9.84 8.58
CA VAL A 145 -2.85 10.60 8.70
C VAL A 145 -2.69 11.45 7.45
N ASP A 146 -2.53 12.76 7.61
CA ASP A 146 -2.36 13.68 6.47
C ASP A 146 -1.08 13.35 5.69
N VAL A 147 -1.21 13.25 4.37
CA VAL A 147 -0.05 13.19 3.48
C VAL A 147 0.31 14.61 3.04
N VAL A 148 1.51 15.05 3.38
CA VAL A 148 2.05 16.38 3.07
C VAL A 148 3.19 16.28 2.05
N GLU A 149 3.80 17.40 1.67
CA GLU A 149 4.88 17.39 0.65
C GLU A 149 6.11 16.59 1.09
N ASP A 150 6.50 16.65 2.37
CA ASP A 150 7.74 16.03 2.85
C ASP A 150 7.58 15.31 4.20
N GLY A 151 8.32 14.22 4.39
CA GLY A 151 8.47 13.55 5.69
C GLY A 151 7.31 12.63 6.11
N ASN A 152 6.58 12.09 5.14
CA ASN A 152 5.50 11.13 5.42
C ASN A 152 6.09 9.75 5.74
N ARG A 153 5.48 9.02 6.68
CA ARG A 153 5.85 7.62 6.97
C ARG A 153 4.75 6.64 6.60
N VAL A 154 3.51 7.14 6.53
CA VAL A 154 2.33 6.33 6.29
C VAL A 154 1.36 7.02 5.34
N ASP A 155 0.65 6.21 4.58
CA ASP A 155 -0.57 6.59 3.87
C ASP A 155 -1.68 5.66 4.37
N CYS A 156 -2.45 6.13 5.36
CA CYS A 156 -3.40 5.28 6.05
C CYS A 156 -4.61 6.05 6.61
N ALA A 157 -5.73 5.35 6.66
CA ALA A 157 -6.99 5.83 7.19
C ALA A 157 -7.83 4.68 7.74
N ILE A 158 -8.75 5.03 8.64
CA ILE A 158 -9.73 4.13 9.21
C ILE A 158 -11.15 4.64 9.02
N ALA A 159 -12.08 3.71 8.79
CA ALA A 159 -13.50 3.99 8.70
C ALA A 159 -14.32 3.03 9.57
N ALA A 160 -15.34 3.57 10.24
CA ALA A 160 -16.21 2.82 11.14
C ALA A 160 -17.27 2.07 10.32
N PRO A 161 -17.38 0.73 10.43
CA PRO A 161 -18.45 -0.01 9.78
C PRO A 161 -19.82 0.53 10.20
N THR A 162 -20.75 0.68 9.25
CA THR A 162 -22.13 1.08 9.57
C THR A 162 -22.89 -0.01 10.34
N ASP A 163 -22.42 -1.26 10.23
CA ASP A 163 -22.84 -2.43 10.99
C ASP A 163 -21.64 -3.38 11.08
N ASP A 164 -21.28 -3.83 12.29
CA ASP A 164 -20.15 -4.74 12.55
C ASP A 164 -20.23 -6.06 11.76
N ALA A 165 -21.43 -6.47 11.33
CA ALA A 165 -21.63 -7.67 10.52
C ALA A 165 -21.35 -7.46 9.03
N LEU A 166 -21.18 -6.22 8.57
CA LEU A 166 -20.93 -5.92 7.16
C LEU A 166 -19.48 -6.13 6.74
N ILE A 167 -18.53 -6.15 7.67
CA ILE A 167 -17.10 -6.31 7.38
C ILE A 167 -16.52 -7.45 8.20
N SER A 168 -15.83 -8.37 7.53
CA SER A 168 -15.17 -9.53 8.10
C SER A 168 -13.65 -9.37 8.04
N GLY A 169 -12.95 -9.97 9.01
CA GLY A 169 -11.48 -10.09 8.96
C GLY A 169 -10.99 -11.27 8.12
N GLU A 170 -11.91 -12.04 7.54
CA GLU A 170 -11.57 -13.11 6.58
C GLU A 170 -11.08 -12.50 5.26
N VAL A 171 -10.17 -13.21 4.59
CA VAL A 171 -9.61 -12.80 3.30
C VAL A 171 -10.50 -13.29 2.15
N MET A 172 -10.53 -12.52 1.06
CA MET A 172 -11.18 -12.91 -0.19
C MET A 172 -10.70 -14.30 -0.65
N ASP A 173 -11.68 -15.15 -0.98
CA ASP A 173 -11.53 -16.53 -1.46
C ASP A 173 -10.57 -17.42 -0.68
N GLU A 174 -10.30 -17.08 0.58
CA GLU A 174 -9.37 -17.79 1.46
C GLU A 174 -7.96 -17.91 0.82
N GLN A 175 -7.59 -16.94 -0.02
CA GLN A 175 -6.34 -16.96 -0.81
C GLN A 175 -5.06 -16.88 0.05
N MET A 176 -5.15 -16.31 1.26
CA MET A 176 -4.11 -16.38 2.29
C MET A 176 -4.76 -16.42 3.69
N PRO A 177 -4.04 -16.83 4.74
CA PRO A 177 -4.56 -16.77 6.11
C PRO A 177 -4.91 -15.33 6.53
N PRO A 178 -5.89 -15.12 7.43
CA PRO A 178 -6.12 -13.80 8.02
C PRO A 178 -4.95 -13.37 8.92
N VAL A 179 -4.85 -12.07 9.19
CA VAL A 179 -3.84 -11.50 10.09
C VAL A 179 -3.93 -12.15 11.47
N SER A 180 -2.81 -12.71 11.93
CA SER A 180 -2.69 -13.40 13.21
C SER A 180 -1.24 -13.39 13.69
N PRO A 181 -0.94 -13.78 14.95
CA PRO A 181 0.44 -13.95 15.39
C PRO A 181 1.25 -14.95 14.56
N GLU A 182 0.59 -15.93 13.94
CA GLU A 182 1.20 -16.92 13.04
C GLU A 182 1.28 -16.46 11.58
N HIS A 183 0.56 -15.40 11.22
CA HIS A 183 0.55 -14.76 9.89
C HIS A 183 0.57 -13.23 10.07
N PRO A 184 1.69 -12.68 10.57
CA PRO A 184 1.75 -11.29 10.98
C PRO A 184 1.76 -10.34 9.78
N ALA A 185 1.12 -9.19 9.97
CA ALA A 185 1.15 -8.09 9.03
C ALA A 185 2.47 -7.31 9.16
N VAL A 186 3.13 -7.06 8.03
CA VAL A 186 4.39 -6.30 7.95
C VAL A 186 4.19 -4.89 7.43
N GLY A 187 3.13 -4.66 6.64
CA GLY A 187 2.86 -3.33 6.13
C GLY A 187 1.56 -3.17 5.36
N LEU A 188 1.40 -1.97 4.84
CA LEU A 188 0.26 -1.54 4.04
C LEU A 188 0.78 -1.02 2.70
N LEU A 189 0.35 -1.63 1.60
CA LEU A 189 0.74 -1.21 0.24
C LEU A 189 0.09 0.15 -0.06
N PHE A 190 0.85 1.13 -0.56
CA PHE A 190 0.27 2.43 -0.93
C PHE A 190 0.75 3.00 -2.28
N ALA A 191 1.91 2.56 -2.78
CA ALA A 191 2.45 3.08 -4.03
C ALA A 191 3.15 1.99 -4.84
N GLY A 192 3.39 2.26 -6.11
CA GLY A 192 4.18 1.38 -6.98
C GLY A 192 4.60 2.05 -8.28
N ASP A 193 5.43 1.34 -9.03
CA ASP A 193 5.91 1.75 -10.35
C ASP A 193 5.39 0.83 -11.48
N CYS A 194 5.73 1.17 -12.71
CA CYS A 194 5.31 0.45 -13.91
C CYS A 194 5.93 -0.95 -14.07
N SER A 195 6.92 -1.30 -13.25
CA SER A 195 7.53 -2.63 -13.23
C SER A 195 6.85 -3.60 -12.26
N GLY A 196 5.85 -3.11 -11.51
CA GLY A 196 5.17 -3.86 -10.45
C GLY A 196 5.92 -3.83 -9.12
N ARG A 197 6.98 -3.02 -8.99
CA ARG A 197 7.60 -2.74 -7.68
C ARG A 197 6.64 -1.87 -6.89
N ILE A 198 6.35 -2.28 -5.67
CA ILE A 198 5.51 -1.52 -4.75
C ILE A 198 6.31 -1.00 -3.58
N ILE A 199 5.74 -0.01 -2.93
CA ILE A 199 6.21 0.56 -1.68
C ILE A 199 5.12 0.32 -0.63
N GLY A 200 5.54 -0.20 0.53
CA GLY A 200 4.71 -0.40 1.70
C GLY A 200 5.16 0.49 2.85
N CYS A 201 4.19 0.98 3.64
CA CYS A 201 4.46 1.58 4.94
C CYS A 201 4.56 0.49 6.01
N ARG A 202 5.44 0.64 7.00
CA ARG A 202 5.58 -0.31 8.12
C ARG A 202 4.27 -0.42 8.91
N MET A 203 3.84 -1.65 9.19
CA MET A 203 2.58 -1.88 9.92
C MET A 203 2.63 -1.28 11.32
N THR A 204 3.74 -1.44 12.03
CA THR A 204 3.95 -0.86 13.37
C THR A 204 3.77 0.65 13.39
N THR A 205 4.26 1.34 12.35
CA THR A 205 4.09 2.79 12.19
C THR A 205 2.64 3.16 11.87
N VAL A 206 1.97 2.40 11.00
CA VAL A 206 0.54 2.59 10.70
C VAL A 206 -0.31 2.49 11.97
N LEU A 207 -0.04 1.49 12.81
CA LEU A 207 -0.75 1.28 14.08
C LEU A 207 -0.50 2.43 15.07
N GLU A 208 0.75 2.87 15.18
CA GLU A 208 1.15 3.99 16.05
C GLU A 208 0.49 5.30 15.64
N GLU A 209 0.63 5.71 14.38
CA GLU A 209 0.19 7.04 13.92
C GLU A 209 -1.34 7.17 13.86
N LEU A 210 -2.05 6.06 13.62
CA LEU A 210 -3.51 6.04 13.71
C LEU A 210 -4.05 5.78 15.12
N ASP A 211 -3.20 5.48 16.11
CA ASP A 211 -3.62 5.03 17.45
C ASP A 211 -4.64 3.88 17.38
N VAL A 212 -4.25 2.78 16.73
CA VAL A 212 -5.06 1.58 16.55
C VAL A 212 -4.27 0.31 16.86
N THR A 213 -4.98 -0.78 17.12
CA THR A 213 -4.40 -2.12 17.32
C THR A 213 -5.05 -3.13 16.37
N LEU A 214 -4.26 -4.05 15.81
CA LEU A 214 -4.80 -5.16 15.03
C LEU A 214 -5.83 -5.95 15.85
N VAL A 215 -6.91 -6.41 15.23
CA VAL A 215 -7.93 -7.22 15.94
C VAL A 215 -7.33 -8.49 16.56
N ALA A 216 -6.29 -9.04 15.94
CA ALA A 216 -5.52 -10.20 16.42
C ALA A 216 -4.50 -9.89 17.53
N GLY A 217 -4.35 -8.62 17.91
CA GLY A 217 -3.42 -8.14 18.93
C GLY A 217 -2.04 -7.75 18.37
N ASP A 218 -1.23 -7.11 19.21
CA ASP A 218 0.06 -6.51 18.80
C ASP A 218 1.08 -7.54 18.27
N ALA A 219 1.00 -8.79 18.75
CA ALA A 219 1.87 -9.88 18.27
C ALA A 219 1.59 -10.28 16.81
N ALA A 220 0.52 -9.77 16.20
CA ALA A 220 0.19 -9.97 14.79
C ALA A 220 0.80 -8.89 13.87
N ALA A 221 1.66 -8.01 14.38
CA ALA A 221 2.49 -7.12 13.58
C ALA A 221 3.96 -7.58 13.62
N ALA A 222 4.64 -7.49 12.49
CA ALA A 222 6.07 -7.74 12.36
C ALA A 222 6.74 -6.56 11.63
N GLU A 223 8.05 -6.38 11.87
CA GLU A 223 8.84 -5.42 11.09
C GLU A 223 9.21 -6.05 9.74
N PRO A 224 9.21 -5.28 8.64
CA PRO A 224 9.79 -5.74 7.38
C PRO A 224 11.31 -5.92 7.55
N GLU A 225 11.84 -6.99 6.96
CA GLU A 225 13.28 -7.28 6.87
C GLU A 225 13.59 -7.70 5.43
N GLU A 226 14.77 -7.35 4.93
CA GLU A 226 15.28 -7.87 3.65
C GLU A 226 15.20 -9.41 3.60
N ASP A 227 14.98 -9.97 2.41
CA ASP A 227 14.79 -11.41 2.15
C ASP A 227 13.53 -12.03 2.79
N MET A 228 12.70 -11.24 3.48
CA MET A 228 11.43 -11.73 4.02
C MET A 228 10.43 -12.04 2.90
N VAL A 229 9.92 -13.26 2.89
CA VAL A 229 8.84 -13.66 1.97
C VAL A 229 7.52 -13.09 2.47
N VAL A 230 6.84 -12.35 1.60
CA VAL A 230 5.58 -11.67 1.90
C VAL A 230 4.51 -12.02 0.88
N GLU A 231 3.27 -11.98 1.32
CA GLU A 231 2.08 -12.19 0.50
C GLU A 231 1.02 -11.12 0.77
N LYS A 232 0.18 -10.87 -0.23
CA LYS A 232 -1.01 -10.02 -0.10
C LYS A 232 -2.16 -10.58 -0.92
N VAL A 233 -3.35 -10.08 -0.59
CA VAL A 233 -4.53 -10.19 -1.44
C VAL A 233 -5.04 -8.79 -1.74
N GLY A 234 -5.16 -8.47 -3.03
CA GLY A 234 -5.53 -7.15 -3.54
C GLY A 234 -6.78 -7.17 -4.41
N ARG A 235 -7.42 -6.01 -4.57
CA ARG A 235 -8.54 -5.83 -5.49
C ARG A 235 -8.15 -6.20 -6.92
N THR A 236 -6.96 -5.82 -7.36
CA THR A 236 -6.57 -5.87 -8.77
C THR A 236 -5.80 -7.13 -9.11
N THR A 237 -4.74 -7.43 -8.37
CA THR A 237 -3.92 -8.62 -8.66
C THR A 237 -4.40 -9.88 -7.95
N GLU A 238 -5.43 -9.76 -7.11
CA GLU A 238 -5.82 -10.82 -6.17
C GLU A 238 -4.61 -11.26 -5.34
N TYR A 239 -4.28 -12.55 -5.32
CA TYR A 239 -3.15 -13.10 -4.60
C TYR A 239 -1.80 -12.83 -5.27
N THR A 240 -0.85 -12.31 -4.50
CA THR A 240 0.56 -12.17 -4.93
C THR A 240 1.50 -12.44 -3.76
N SER A 241 2.61 -13.14 -4.01
CA SER A 241 3.74 -13.28 -3.09
C SER A 241 5.07 -12.87 -3.74
N SER A 242 5.95 -12.26 -2.96
CA SER A 242 7.29 -11.84 -3.38
C SER A 242 8.21 -11.75 -2.15
N VAL A 243 9.38 -11.13 -2.31
CA VAL A 243 10.40 -11.01 -1.26
C VAL A 243 10.73 -9.53 -1.08
N ILE A 244 10.82 -9.06 0.17
CA ILE A 244 11.26 -7.69 0.47
C ILE A 244 12.70 -7.51 -0.03
N GLU A 245 12.89 -6.52 -0.92
CA GLU A 245 14.22 -6.20 -1.49
C GLU A 245 14.94 -5.14 -0.67
N ASP A 246 14.21 -4.13 -0.18
CA ASP A 246 14.74 -3.02 0.60
C ASP A 246 13.77 -2.74 1.76
N ASP A 247 14.26 -2.69 3.00
CA ASP A 247 13.43 -2.46 4.19
C ASP A 247 13.50 -1.00 4.73
N GLU A 248 14.41 -0.17 4.22
CA GLU A 248 14.52 1.25 4.53
C GLU A 248 14.66 2.10 3.27
N VAL A 249 13.52 2.63 2.80
CA VAL A 249 13.39 3.35 1.54
C VAL A 249 12.90 4.77 1.77
N VAL A 250 13.55 5.71 1.09
CA VAL A 250 13.05 7.09 0.89
C VAL A 250 12.65 7.24 -0.58
N VAL A 251 11.42 7.69 -0.82
CA VAL A 251 10.80 7.66 -2.15
C VAL A 251 9.88 8.85 -2.35
N MET A 252 9.94 9.45 -3.55
CA MET A 252 8.97 10.45 -3.99
C MET A 252 7.79 9.76 -4.68
N VAL A 253 6.57 10.01 -4.21
CA VAL A 253 5.34 9.41 -4.75
C VAL A 253 4.43 10.49 -5.34
N GLY A 254 3.99 10.29 -6.58
CA GLY A 254 3.01 11.16 -7.24
C GLY A 254 1.56 10.79 -6.95
N PHE A 255 0.73 11.78 -6.61
CA PHE A 255 -0.71 11.63 -6.31
C PHE A 255 -1.63 12.43 -7.26
N GLY A 256 -1.16 12.79 -8.48
CA GLY A 256 -2.01 13.46 -9.49
C GLY A 256 -2.16 14.98 -9.30
N GLY A 257 -1.47 15.55 -8.31
CA GLY A 257 -1.51 16.99 -8.02
C GLY A 257 -0.37 17.44 -7.10
N ILE A 258 0.11 16.54 -6.24
CA ILE A 258 1.33 16.71 -5.46
C ILE A 258 2.30 15.55 -5.73
N THR A 259 3.56 15.79 -5.44
CA THR A 259 4.58 14.75 -5.24
C THR A 259 5.02 14.84 -3.79
N ALA A 260 4.91 13.74 -3.06
CA ALA A 260 5.17 13.68 -1.63
C ALA A 260 6.37 12.77 -1.32
N GLU A 261 7.26 13.21 -0.43
CA GLU A 261 8.35 12.39 0.10
C GLU A 261 7.82 11.44 1.17
N PHE A 262 8.11 10.16 1.00
CA PHE A 262 7.90 9.12 1.99
C PHE A 262 9.24 8.58 2.46
N VAL A 263 9.38 8.40 3.77
CA VAL A 263 10.56 7.86 4.45
C VAL A 263 10.16 6.63 5.25
N ASP A 264 11.14 5.82 5.67
CA ASP A 264 10.90 4.66 6.54
C ASP A 264 9.92 3.64 5.92
N CYS A 265 9.97 3.49 4.59
CA CYS A 265 9.17 2.55 3.83
C CYS A 265 9.99 1.31 3.43
N PHE A 266 9.33 0.29 2.91
CA PHE A 266 9.99 -0.87 2.32
C PHE A 266 9.50 -1.12 0.88
N ALA A 267 10.33 -1.77 0.07
CA ALA A 267 10.04 -2.07 -1.33
C ALA A 267 9.94 -3.57 -1.59
N VAL A 268 8.96 -3.94 -2.42
CA VAL A 268 8.73 -5.33 -2.84
C VAL A 268 8.57 -5.38 -4.37
N PRO A 269 9.45 -6.05 -5.11
CA PRO A 269 9.39 -6.13 -6.57
C PRO A 269 8.28 -7.08 -7.04
N GLY A 270 7.65 -6.75 -8.18
CA GLY A 270 6.69 -7.63 -8.87
C GLY A 270 5.45 -7.99 -8.04
N PHE A 271 5.07 -7.15 -7.09
CA PHE A 271 4.14 -7.52 -6.01
C PHE A 271 2.73 -6.95 -6.18
N GLY A 272 2.50 -5.89 -6.97
CA GLY A 272 1.16 -5.30 -7.09
C GLY A 272 0.97 -4.34 -8.26
N HIS A 273 -0.27 -3.90 -8.45
CA HIS A 273 -0.69 -2.98 -9.52
C HIS A 273 -1.69 -1.91 -9.06
N ALA A 274 -2.01 -0.98 -9.97
CA ALA A 274 -3.08 0.03 -9.83
C ALA A 274 -4.34 -0.56 -9.17
N GLY A 275 -4.80 0.00 -8.05
CA GLY A 275 -5.96 -0.47 -7.30
C GLY A 275 -5.67 -1.46 -6.14
N ASP A 276 -4.47 -2.01 -6.01
CA ASP A 276 -4.07 -2.78 -4.82
C ASP A 276 -3.72 -1.90 -3.60
N SER A 277 -3.75 -0.57 -3.77
CA SER A 277 -3.59 0.38 -2.68
C SER A 277 -4.48 0.03 -1.49
N GLY A 278 -3.89 -0.14 -0.32
CA GLY A 278 -4.57 -0.50 0.91
C GLY A 278 -4.54 -1.99 1.21
N SER A 279 -4.01 -2.83 0.32
CA SER A 279 -3.75 -4.24 0.64
C SER A 279 -2.84 -4.37 1.84
N ILE A 280 -3.26 -5.20 2.80
CA ILE A 280 -2.40 -5.65 3.88
C ILE A 280 -1.31 -6.58 3.32
N ILE A 281 -0.08 -6.36 3.75
CA ILE A 281 1.08 -7.18 3.41
C ILE A 281 1.39 -8.03 4.64
N CYS A 282 1.43 -9.35 4.48
CA CYS A 282 1.68 -10.31 5.55
C CYS A 282 2.91 -11.17 5.25
N VAL A 283 3.53 -11.74 6.29
CA VAL A 283 4.60 -12.74 6.12
C VAL A 283 4.01 -14.03 5.59
N GLY A 284 4.50 -14.51 4.44
CA GLY A 284 4.07 -15.79 3.88
C GLY A 284 4.15 -15.87 2.36
N GLY A 285 3.57 -16.91 1.79
CA GLY A 285 3.63 -17.21 0.36
C GLY A 285 4.89 -17.94 -0.12
N GLU A 286 5.06 -18.02 -1.44
CA GLU A 286 6.17 -18.74 -2.09
C GLU A 286 7.31 -17.80 -2.52
N GLY A 287 7.05 -16.50 -2.62
CA GLY A 287 8.04 -15.47 -2.93
C GLY A 287 8.28 -15.23 -4.41
N ASP A 288 7.48 -15.81 -5.30
CA ASP A 288 7.68 -15.73 -6.75
C ASP A 288 6.40 -15.67 -7.59
N THR A 289 5.29 -15.17 -7.01
CA THR A 289 4.06 -14.95 -7.77
C THR A 289 4.27 -13.81 -8.76
N ARG A 290 4.41 -14.14 -10.04
CA ARG A 290 4.58 -13.13 -11.09
C ARG A 290 3.28 -12.40 -11.36
N THR A 291 3.32 -11.08 -11.17
CA THR A 291 2.39 -10.17 -11.82
C THR A 291 2.83 -10.03 -13.28
N ASP A 292 2.18 -10.79 -14.17
CA ASP A 292 2.48 -10.76 -15.60
C ASP A 292 1.90 -9.48 -16.23
N ASN A 293 2.47 -8.30 -15.95
CA ASN A 293 2.15 -7.07 -16.67
C ASN A 293 3.26 -6.03 -16.51
N ARG A 294 4.09 -5.89 -17.55
CA ARG A 294 4.98 -4.74 -17.73
C ARG A 294 4.21 -3.69 -18.50
N CYS A 295 4.23 -2.43 -18.09
CA CYS A 295 3.73 -1.35 -18.94
C CYS A 295 4.49 -1.35 -20.29
N GLU A 296 3.77 -1.23 -21.40
CA GLU A 296 4.34 -1.06 -22.75
C GLU A 296 5.00 0.32 -22.96
#